data_AF-A0A822BX76-F1
#
_entry.id   AF-A0A822BX76-F1
#
_cell.length_a   1.000
_cell.length_b   1.000
_cell.length_c   1.000
_cell.angle_alpha   90.00
_cell.angle_beta   90.00
_cell.angle_gamma   90.00
#
_symmetry.space_group_name_H-M   'P 1'
#
loop_
_entity.id
_entity.type
_entity.pdbx_description
1 polymer ?
#
loop_
_entity_poly.entity_id
_entity_poly.type
_entity_poly.pdbx_seq_one_letter_code
_entity_poly.pdbx_strand_id
1 'polypeptide(L)'
;MQQYSTNSTYRYRIGHHYYTSTLIKSYIPHEKLIPKTINHLSANCSTLNIIGEIPLEINVNGIKTAIIADVTTNLVTNLILGSDWIQANNVCILTPEQRIMIRSR
;
A
#
# COMPACT_ATOMS: atom_id res chain seq x y z
N MET A 1 30.28 17.63 -2.86
CA MET A 1 29.18 16.76 -3.34
C MET A 1 27.89 17.31 -2.75
N GLN A 2 27.01 17.88 -3.59
CA GLN A 2 25.81 18.59 -3.15
C GLN A 2 24.73 17.59 -2.71
N GLN A 3 24.27 17.73 -1.46
CA GLN A 3 23.12 17.01 -0.92
C GLN A 3 21.84 17.55 -1.58
N TYR A 4 21.17 16.71 -2.37
CA TYR A 4 19.81 17.01 -2.84
C TYR A 4 18.82 16.73 -1.71
N SER A 5 18.45 17.77 -0.95
CA SER A 5 17.25 17.76 -0.12
C SER A 5 16.07 18.18 -0.99
N THR A 6 15.35 17.23 -1.58
CA THR A 6 14.12 17.50 -2.31
C THR A 6 12.92 17.38 -1.37
N ASN A 7 12.69 18.42 -0.57
CA ASN A 7 11.42 18.62 0.12
C ASN A 7 10.33 19.05 -0.90
N SER A 8 9.99 18.14 -1.82
CA SER A 8 8.91 18.32 -2.77
C SER A 8 7.58 18.16 -2.03
N THR A 9 6.96 19.28 -1.65
CA THR A 9 5.61 19.29 -1.08
C THR A 9 4.61 19.08 -2.21
N TYR A 10 4.15 17.85 -2.41
CA TYR A 10 3.14 17.54 -3.41
C TYR A 10 1.76 18.01 -2.91
N ARG A 11 1.09 18.84 -3.71
CA ARG A 11 -0.31 19.25 -3.51
C ARG A 11 -1.18 18.45 -4.47
N TYR A 12 -2.09 17.65 -3.94
CA TYR A 12 -3.01 16.85 -4.74
C TYR A 12 -4.42 17.45 -4.65
N ARG A 13 -5.10 17.55 -5.78
CA ARG A 13 -6.48 18.01 -5.89
C ARG A 13 -7.39 16.79 -5.96
N ILE A 14 -8.25 16.60 -4.95
CA ILE A 14 -9.33 15.61 -4.97
C ILE A 14 -10.63 16.39 -4.74
N GLY A 15 -11.45 16.55 -5.78
CA GLY A 15 -12.63 17.43 -5.73
C GLY A 15 -12.27 18.92 -5.54
N HIS A 16 -12.99 19.62 -4.66
CA HIS A 16 -12.74 21.02 -4.27
C HIS A 16 -11.77 21.19 -3.08
N HIS A 17 -11.17 20.09 -2.59
CA HIS A 17 -10.28 20.11 -1.44
C HIS A 17 -8.83 19.81 -1.84
N TYR A 18 -7.91 20.56 -1.24
CA TYR A 18 -6.47 20.42 -1.43
C TYR A 18 -5.89 19.57 -0.31
N TYR A 19 -5.19 18.49 -0.67
CA TYR A 19 -4.48 17.63 0.28
C TYR A 19 -2.97 17.78 0.07
N THR A 20 -2.25 18.10 1.13
CA THR A 20 -0.78 18.12 1.13
C THR A 20 -0.26 16.72 1.41
N SER A 21 0.75 16.28 0.66
CA SER A 21 1.46 14.99 0.81
C SER A 21 1.88 14.69 2.26
N THR A 22 2.00 15.71 3.10
CA THR A 22 2.36 15.60 4.52
C THR A 22 1.37 14.75 5.33
N LEU A 23 0.09 14.68 4.95
CA LEU A 23 -0.94 13.93 5.69
C LEU A 23 -0.97 12.42 5.38
N ILE A 24 -0.40 11.98 4.24
CA ILE A 24 -0.37 10.54 3.84
C ILE A 24 0.91 9.86 4.34
N LYS A 25 1.93 10.65 4.69
CA LYS A 25 3.25 10.16 5.10
C LYS A 25 3.27 9.50 6.49
N SER A 26 2.15 9.47 7.21
CA SER A 26 2.10 9.15 8.64
C SER A 26 1.86 7.68 9.01
N TYR A 27 1.68 6.74 8.06
CA TYR A 27 1.38 5.35 8.45
C TYR A 27 2.25 4.26 7.82
N ILE A 28 2.85 4.47 6.64
CA ILE A 28 3.74 3.49 6.00
C ILE A 28 4.87 4.26 5.29
N PRO A 29 6.14 4.06 5.67
CA PRO A 29 7.27 4.67 4.95
C PRO A 29 7.31 4.21 3.49
N HIS A 30 7.34 5.17 2.57
CA HIS A 30 7.46 4.91 1.13
C HIS A 30 8.25 6.05 0.47
N GLU A 31 9.03 5.74 -0.55
CA GLU A 31 9.86 6.74 -1.22
C GLU A 31 9.04 7.72 -2.05
N LYS A 32 8.06 7.20 -2.82
CA LYS A 32 7.30 8.02 -3.78
C LYS A 32 5.94 7.42 -4.08
N LEU A 33 4.91 8.26 -3.99
CA LEU A 33 3.57 7.98 -4.49
C LEU A 33 3.53 8.21 -6.01
N ILE A 34 3.14 7.18 -6.76
CA ILE A 34 2.86 7.24 -8.19
C ILE A 34 1.35 7.55 -8.33
N PRO A 35 0.95 8.74 -8.82
CA PRO A 35 -0.46 9.11 -8.87
C PRO A 35 -1.25 8.20 -9.80
N LYS A 36 -2.40 7.72 -9.31
CA LYS A 36 -3.32 6.83 -10.02
C LYS A 36 -4.70 7.02 -9.38
N THR A 37 -5.75 7.17 -10.18
CA THR A 37 -7.10 7.37 -9.64
C THR A 37 -8.04 6.33 -10.20
N ILE A 38 -8.45 5.39 -9.36
CA ILE A 38 -9.36 4.31 -9.69
C ILE A 38 -10.33 4.11 -8.53
N ASN A 39 -11.58 3.81 -8.86
CA ASN A 39 -12.58 3.43 -7.87
C ASN A 39 -12.86 1.93 -8.00
N HIS A 40 -12.70 1.19 -6.91
CA HIS A 40 -13.08 -0.22 -6.82
C HIS A 40 -14.33 -0.37 -5.96
N LEU A 41 -15.14 -1.39 -6.22
CA LEU A 41 -16.15 -1.85 -5.27
C LEU A 41 -15.49 -2.87 -4.35
N SER A 42 -15.59 -2.62 -3.05
CA SER A 42 -15.12 -3.55 -2.03
C SER A 42 -16.10 -4.72 -1.88
N ALA A 43 -15.70 -5.73 -1.12
CA ALA A 43 -16.55 -6.88 -0.81
C ALA A 43 -17.84 -6.54 -0.05
N ASN A 44 -17.90 -5.37 0.62
CA ASN A 44 -19.12 -4.88 1.28
C ASN A 44 -19.90 -3.85 0.44
N CYS A 45 -19.61 -3.77 -0.86
CA CYS A 45 -20.19 -2.82 -1.81
C CYS A 45 -19.92 -1.34 -1.51
N SER A 46 -18.99 -1.02 -0.61
CA SER A 46 -18.47 0.34 -0.47
C SER A 46 -17.45 0.64 -1.57
N THR A 47 -17.38 1.90 -2.00
CA THR A 47 -16.32 2.33 -2.93
C THR A 47 -14.99 2.40 -2.20
N LEU A 48 -13.93 1.83 -2.75
CA LEU A 48 -12.53 2.06 -2.38
C LEU A 48 -11.93 3.05 -3.38
N ASN A 49 -11.52 4.22 -2.89
CA ASN A 49 -10.97 5.29 -3.70
C ASN A 49 -9.45 5.18 -3.70
N ILE A 50 -8.87 4.72 -4.81
CA ILE A 50 -7.42 4.66 -5.00
C ILE A 50 -6.92 6.04 -5.43
N ILE A 51 -5.85 6.51 -4.80
CA ILE A 51 -5.21 7.81 -5.06
C ILE A 51 -3.78 7.69 -5.58
N GLY A 52 -3.22 6.50 -5.59
CA GLY A 52 -1.92 6.22 -6.17
C GLY A 52 -1.44 4.81 -5.87
N GLU A 53 -0.20 4.56 -6.26
CA GLU A 53 0.53 3.34 -5.97
C GLU A 53 1.88 3.67 -5.34
N ILE A 54 2.39 2.78 -4.50
CA ILE A 54 3.72 2.88 -3.91
C ILE A 54 4.47 1.54 -4.04
N PRO A 55 5.78 1.55 -4.31
CA PRO A 55 6.60 0.39 -4.03
C PRO A 55 6.67 0.18 -2.51
N LEU A 56 6.35 -1.03 -2.06
CA LEU A 56 6.31 -1.40 -0.65
C LEU A 56 7.15 -2.65 -0.41
N GLU A 57 8.14 -2.55 0.47
CA GLU A 57 8.86 -3.70 1.03
C GLU A 57 8.12 -4.17 2.30
N ILE A 58 7.73 -5.45 2.32
CA ILE A 58 7.08 -6.09 3.46
C ILE A 58 8.05 -7.14 4.01
N ASN A 59 8.38 -7.03 5.30
CA ASN A 59 9.17 -8.01 6.02
C ASN A 59 8.25 -8.85 6.93
N VAL A 60 8.11 -10.13 6.61
CA VAL A 60 7.37 -11.10 7.43
C VAL A 60 8.36 -12.10 8.01
N ASN A 61 8.62 -12.02 9.32
CA ASN A 61 9.54 -12.92 10.04
C ASN A 61 10.91 -13.09 9.38
N GLY A 62 11.50 -12.00 8.85
CA GLY A 62 12.81 -12.01 8.20
C GLY A 62 12.77 -12.29 6.69
N ILE A 63 11.60 -12.65 6.14
CA ILE A 63 11.42 -12.82 4.70
C ILE A 63 10.97 -11.49 4.12
N LYS A 64 11.80 -10.92 3.24
CA LYS A 64 11.50 -9.69 2.52
C LYS A 64 10.75 -10.00 1.23
N THR A 65 9.64 -9.30 1.02
CA THR A 65 8.84 -9.33 -0.20
C THR A 65 8.62 -7.90 -0.68
N ALA A 66 8.51 -7.68 -1.99
CA ALA A 66 8.28 -6.35 -2.56
C ALA A 66 7.09 -6.38 -3.50
N ILE A 67 6.22 -5.37 -3.40
CA ILE A 67 5.06 -5.20 -4.28
C ILE A 67 4.84 -3.74 -4.67
N ILE A 68 4.06 -3.54 -5.72
CA ILE A 68 3.40 -2.26 -5.99
C ILE A 68 2.04 -2.31 -5.30
N ALA A 69 1.83 -1.48 -4.29
CA ALA A 69 0.60 -1.44 -3.50
C ALA A 69 -0.24 -0.22 -3.87
N ASP A 70 -1.53 -0.41 -4.12
CA ASP A 70 -2.49 0.68 -4.26
C ASP A 70 -2.69 1.39 -2.90
N VAL A 71 -2.74 2.72 -2.93
CA VAL A 71 -2.99 3.60 -1.78
C VAL A 71 -4.41 4.14 -1.87
N THR A 72 -5.17 4.02 -0.79
CA THR A 72 -6.57 4.44 -0.72
C THR A 72 -6.84 5.34 0.47
N THR A 73 -7.83 6.24 0.34
CA THR A 73 -8.20 7.23 1.36
C THR A 73 -9.24 6.74 2.35
N ASN A 74 -9.89 5.61 2.07
CA ASN A 74 -11.04 5.13 2.83
C ASN A 74 -10.95 3.65 3.17
N LEU A 75 -9.73 3.16 3.38
CA LEU A 75 -9.47 1.85 3.95
C LEU A 75 -9.72 1.88 5.47
N VAL A 76 -10.44 0.89 5.96
CA VAL A 76 -10.71 0.73 7.41
C VAL A 76 -9.55 0.06 8.16
N THR A 77 -8.59 -0.51 7.43
CA THR A 77 -7.36 -1.13 7.96
C THR A 77 -6.12 -0.42 7.41
N ASN A 78 -4.96 -0.69 8.00
CA ASN A 78 -3.70 -0.11 7.53
C ASN A 78 -3.16 -0.76 6.25
N LEU A 79 -3.43 -2.06 6.05
CA LEU A 79 -2.90 -2.86 4.94
C LEU A 79 -3.84 -4.02 4.63
N ILE A 80 -4.01 -4.31 3.35
CA ILE A 80 -4.64 -5.54 2.86
C ILE A 80 -3.62 -6.24 1.97
N LEU A 81 -3.35 -7.51 2.26
CA LEU A 81 -2.56 -8.38 1.39
C LEU A 81 -3.53 -9.22 0.56
N GLY A 82 -3.63 -8.88 -0.71
CA GLY A 82 -4.54 -9.52 -1.65
C GLY A 82 -4.07 -10.90 -2.11
N SER A 83 -4.91 -11.53 -2.91
CA SER A 83 -4.61 -12.83 -3.52
C SER A 83 -3.40 -12.78 -4.46
N ASP A 84 -3.13 -11.62 -5.05
CA ASP A 84 -1.95 -11.33 -5.86
C ASP A 84 -0.65 -11.50 -5.05
N TRP A 85 -0.56 -10.88 -3.87
CA TRP A 85 0.58 -11.03 -2.97
C TRP A 85 0.70 -12.47 -2.44
N ILE A 86 -0.42 -13.08 -2.07
CA ILE A 86 -0.47 -14.47 -1.57
C ILE A 86 0.09 -15.44 -2.60
N GLN A 87 -0.35 -15.33 -3.87
CA GLN A 87 0.10 -16.20 -4.95
C GLN A 87 1.56 -15.94 -5.33
N ALA A 88 1.98 -14.68 -5.44
CA ALA A 88 3.35 -14.33 -5.80
C ALA A 88 4.38 -14.85 -4.77
N ASN A 89 3.99 -14.88 -3.49
CA ASN A 89 4.87 -15.28 -2.39
C ASN A 89 4.63 -16.70 -1.88
N ASN A 90 3.88 -17.55 -2.61
CA ASN A 90 3.61 -18.94 -2.21
C ASN A 90 3.12 -19.06 -0.75
N VAL A 91 2.21 -18.16 -0.35
CA VAL A 91 1.72 -18.08 1.02
C VAL A 91 0.72 -19.19 1.29
N CYS A 92 0.90 -19.88 2.41
CA CYS A 92 0.01 -20.88 2.92
C CYS A 92 -0.68 -20.35 4.18
N ILE A 93 -2.02 -20.33 4.17
CA ILE A 93 -2.86 -19.95 5.31
C ILE A 93 -3.35 -21.25 5.94
N LEU A 94 -2.82 -21.56 7.12
CA LEU A 94 -3.14 -22.74 7.90
C LEU A 94 -4.19 -22.35 8.95
N THR A 95 -5.46 -22.55 8.60
CA THR A 95 -6.59 -22.07 9.42
C THR A 95 -6.75 -22.78 10.76
N PRO A 96 -6.56 -24.12 10.90
CA PRO A 96 -6.63 -24.77 12.21
C PRO A 96 -5.55 -24.26 13.17
N GLU A 97 -4.36 -23.97 12.65
CA GLU A 97 -3.20 -23.54 13.42
C GLU A 97 -3.13 -22.02 13.60
N GLN A 98 -4.02 -21.25 12.96
CA GLN A 98 -4.03 -19.79 12.91
C GLN A 98 -2.67 -19.22 12.48
N ARG A 99 -2.04 -19.83 11.47
CA ARG A 99 -0.69 -19.50 11.01
C ARG A 99 -0.66 -19.13 9.54
N ILE A 100 0.23 -18.21 9.21
CA ILE A 100 0.57 -17.85 7.83
C ILE A 100 2.04 -18.21 7.61
N MET A 101 2.32 -18.92 6.52
CA MET A 101 3.67 -19.37 6.17
C MET A 101 4.00 -19.00 4.73
N ILE A 102 5.17 -18.38 4.50
CA ILE A 102 5.73 -18.16 3.17
C ILE A 102 6.62 -19.36 2.85
N ARG A 103 6.28 -20.12 1.80
CA ARG A 103 7.12 -21.27 1.37
C ARG A 103 8.29 -20.77 0.55
N SER A 104 9.51 -21.08 0.98
CA SER A 104 10.70 -20.94 0.14
C SER A 104 10.57 -21.91 -1.04
N ARG A 105 10.94 -21.46 -2.25
CA ARG A 105 10.91 -22.29 -3.47
C ARG A 105 12.05 -23.28 -3.48
#